data_AF-A0A8T0UP93-F1
#
_entry.id   AF-A0A8T0UP93-F1
#
_cell.length_a   1.000
_cell.length_b   1.000
_cell.length_c   1.000
_cell.angle_alpha   90.00
_cell.angle_beta   90.00
_cell.angle_gamma   90.00
#
_symmetry.space_group_name_H-M   'P 1'
#
loop_
_entity.id
_entity.type
_entity.pdbx_description
1 polymer ?
#
loop_
_entity_poly.entity_id
_entity_poly.type
_entity_poly.pdbx_seq_one_letter_code
_entity_poly.pdbx_strand_id
1 'polypeptide(L)'
;MQAAIFLSETGLTLEEATGHVEAKIPVARTITPFQHGKPFVAEEEEKSLGTQMFNLHRWYLRMAKDEGKIFGVKYRDHDFFRGEDDFWVYFQNLYHIYHRQALDASIITIWEIQRSRKHGWHHQIGFMSPLLVNQKLINESYKETYHWILLILSIETGNLIVFDSMRNPYSAIQHIIDPLNR
;
A
#
# COMPACT_ATOMS: atom_id res chain seq x y z
N MET A 1 22.02 28.16 -5.35
CA MET A 1 21.35 27.71 -4.11
C MET A 1 20.96 26.23 -4.16
N GLN A 2 20.38 25.73 -5.25
CA GLN A 2 19.99 24.31 -5.38
C GLN A 2 21.15 23.30 -5.30
N ALA A 3 22.33 23.60 -5.88
CA ALA A 3 23.46 22.67 -5.89
C ALA A 3 24.05 22.42 -4.49
N ALA A 4 24.15 23.44 -3.64
CA ALA A 4 24.69 23.30 -2.28
C ALA A 4 23.76 22.46 -1.39
N ILE A 5 22.44 22.59 -1.57
CA ILE A 5 21.43 21.78 -0.87
C ILE A 5 21.55 20.32 -1.31
N PHE A 6 21.61 20.06 -2.61
CA PHE A 6 21.75 18.71 -3.15
C PHE A 6 23.00 17.98 -2.63
N LEU A 7 24.16 18.64 -2.60
CA LEU A 7 25.40 18.05 -2.08
C LEU A 7 25.30 17.76 -0.57
N SER A 8 24.66 18.67 0.18
CA SER A 8 24.42 18.49 1.62
C SER A 8 23.47 17.32 1.91
N GLU A 9 22.42 17.13 1.12
CA GLU A 9 21.42 16.06 1.33
C GLU A 9 21.93 14.68 0.92
N THR A 10 22.68 14.63 -0.19
CA THR A 10 23.20 13.37 -0.74
C THR A 10 24.49 12.93 -0.08
N GLY A 11 25.21 13.85 0.58
CA GLY A 11 26.55 13.61 1.13
C GLY A 11 27.62 13.45 0.05
N LEU A 12 27.31 13.75 -1.21
CA LEU A 12 28.25 13.66 -2.32
C LEU A 12 29.18 14.87 -2.34
N THR A 13 30.43 14.64 -2.73
CA THR A 13 31.35 15.71 -3.11
C THR A 13 30.97 16.31 -4.46
N LEU A 14 31.43 17.53 -4.74
CA LEU A 14 31.19 18.18 -6.04
C LEU A 14 31.78 17.36 -7.19
N GLU A 15 32.93 16.71 -6.99
CA GLU A 15 33.61 15.88 -7.98
C GLU A 15 32.82 14.59 -8.28
N GLU A 16 32.24 13.97 -7.25
CA GLU A 16 31.32 12.82 -7.38
C GLU A 16 30.03 13.20 -8.10
N ALA A 17 29.41 14.33 -7.74
CA ALA A 17 28.17 14.80 -8.35
C ALA A 17 28.33 15.23 -9.81
N THR A 18 29.54 15.62 -10.22
CA THR A 18 29.87 16.01 -11.59
C THR A 18 30.45 14.86 -12.42
N GLY A 19 30.59 13.67 -11.85
CA GLY A 19 31.08 12.47 -12.54
C GLY A 19 32.58 12.44 -12.81
N HIS A 20 33.37 13.32 -12.18
CA HIS A 20 34.83 13.29 -12.26
C HIS A 20 35.42 12.16 -11.41
N VAL A 21 34.72 11.78 -10.34
CA VAL A 21 35.04 10.65 -9.48
C VAL A 21 33.82 9.74 -9.42
N GLU A 22 34.04 8.43 -9.51
CA GLU A 22 32.97 7.45 -9.33
C GLU A 22 32.52 7.47 -7.88
N ALA A 23 31.33 8.03 -7.65
CA ALA A 23 30.70 8.02 -6.35
C ALA A 23 30.42 6.57 -5.91
N LYS A 24 30.74 6.23 -4.67
CA LYS A 24 30.27 4.97 -4.04
C LYS A 24 28.79 5.10 -3.71
N ILE A 25 27.95 5.15 -4.75
CA ILE A 25 26.50 5.16 -4.60
C ILE A 25 26.10 3.80 -4.05
N PRO A 26 25.32 3.74 -2.95
CA PRO A 26 24.74 2.50 -2.49
C PRO A 26 23.98 1.84 -3.63
N VAL A 27 24.47 0.70 -4.10
CA VAL A 27 23.77 -0.08 -5.13
C VAL A 27 22.41 -0.47 -4.54
N ALA A 28 21.35 -0.19 -5.29
CA ALA A 28 20.00 -0.56 -4.88
C ALA A 28 19.95 -2.08 -4.61
N ARG A 29 19.36 -2.47 -3.48
CA ARG A 29 19.23 -3.89 -3.13
C ARG A 29 18.44 -4.61 -4.23
N THR A 30 18.95 -5.75 -4.67
CA THR A 30 18.24 -6.61 -5.62
C THR A 30 17.01 -7.19 -4.92
N ILE A 31 15.82 -6.81 -5.39
CA ILE A 31 14.56 -7.35 -4.89
C ILE A 31 14.39 -8.77 -5.45
N THR A 32 14.44 -9.77 -4.58
CA THR A 32 14.26 -11.18 -4.96
C THR A 32 12.78 -11.49 -5.18
N PRO A 33 12.35 -12.05 -6.32
CA PRO A 33 10.93 -12.34 -6.55
C PRO A 33 10.30 -13.16 -5.43
N PHE A 34 9.00 -12.91 -5.17
CA PHE A 34 8.26 -13.63 -4.14
C PHE A 34 8.32 -15.15 -4.36
N GLN A 35 8.63 -15.88 -3.30
CA GLN A 35 8.60 -17.34 -3.26
C GLN A 35 7.74 -17.81 -2.09
N HIS A 36 6.70 -18.58 -2.39
CA HIS A 36 5.80 -19.10 -1.36
C HIS A 36 6.56 -20.02 -0.38
N GLY A 37 6.26 -19.89 0.91
CA GLY A 37 6.90 -20.65 1.99
C GLY A 37 8.33 -20.23 2.31
N LYS A 38 8.90 -19.26 1.59
CA LYS A 38 10.22 -18.68 1.88
C LYS A 38 10.09 -17.36 2.63
N PRO A 39 11.08 -16.97 3.46
CA PRO A 39 11.12 -15.67 4.11
C PRO A 39 10.89 -14.51 3.12
N PHE A 40 10.22 -13.46 3.57
CA PHE A 40 10.01 -12.26 2.76
C PHE A 40 11.27 -11.40 2.65
N VAL A 41 12.13 -11.44 3.68
CA VAL A 41 13.36 -10.66 3.79
C VAL A 41 14.52 -11.56 4.18
N ALA A 42 15.75 -11.08 3.98
CA ALA A 42 16.94 -11.82 4.39
C ALA A 42 17.09 -11.84 5.93
N GLU A 43 17.93 -12.73 6.46
CA GLU A 43 18.07 -12.95 7.91
C GLU A 43 18.61 -11.69 8.62
N GLU A 44 19.51 -10.96 7.98
CA GLU A 44 20.06 -9.69 8.48
C GLU A 44 18.99 -8.59 8.52
N GLU A 45 18.07 -8.56 7.56
CA GLU A 45 16.96 -7.60 7.51
C GLU A 45 15.89 -7.95 8.54
N GLU A 46 15.63 -9.25 8.76
CA GLU A 46 14.68 -9.73 9.76
C GLU A 46 15.02 -9.20 11.17
N LYS A 47 16.31 -9.13 11.52
CA LYS A 47 16.81 -8.58 12.79
C LYS A 47 16.51 -7.08 12.98
N SER A 48 16.30 -6.37 11.87
CA SER A 48 15.99 -4.93 11.87
C SER A 48 14.49 -4.63 11.78
N LEU A 49 13.64 -5.66 11.62
CA LEU A 49 12.20 -5.46 11.54
C LEU A 49 11.63 -4.94 12.86
N GLY A 50 10.70 -4.00 12.75
CA GLY A 50 9.83 -3.64 13.88
C GLY A 50 9.01 -4.84 14.34
N THR A 51 8.63 -4.86 15.62
CA THR A 51 7.95 -6.00 16.28
C THR A 51 6.72 -6.51 15.52
N GLN A 52 5.89 -5.62 14.98
CA GLN A 52 4.69 -6.00 14.24
C GLN A 52 5.02 -6.69 12.91
N MET A 53 6.00 -6.17 12.18
CA MET A 53 6.47 -6.79 10.93
C MET A 53 7.14 -8.13 11.22
N PHE A 54 7.98 -8.22 12.25
CA PHE A 54 8.57 -9.50 12.67
C PHE A 54 7.49 -10.55 12.98
N ASN A 55 6.48 -10.19 13.76
CA ASN A 55 5.40 -11.11 14.11
C ASN A 55 4.58 -11.55 12.90
N LEU A 56 4.26 -10.63 11.99
CA LEU A 56 3.57 -10.94 10.74
C LEU A 56 4.39 -11.90 9.86
N HIS A 57 5.70 -11.68 9.76
CA HIS A 57 6.62 -12.54 9.01
C HIS A 57 6.62 -13.97 9.57
N ARG A 58 6.76 -14.11 10.89
CA ARG A 58 6.72 -15.41 11.58
C ARG A 58 5.37 -16.09 11.46
N TRP A 59 4.27 -15.33 11.52
CA TRP A 59 2.93 -15.86 11.28
C TRP A 59 2.81 -16.43 9.86
N TYR A 60 3.21 -15.67 8.83
CA TYR A 60 3.20 -16.15 7.45
C TYR A 60 4.01 -17.44 7.27
N LEU A 61 5.24 -17.50 7.78
CA LEU A 61 6.09 -18.70 7.67
C LEU A 61 5.49 -19.93 8.34
N ARG A 62 4.61 -19.75 9.35
CA ARG A 62 3.85 -20.86 9.93
C ARG A 62 2.70 -21.27 9.02
N MET A 63 1.92 -20.31 8.53
CA MET A 63 0.73 -20.58 7.71
C MET A 63 1.08 -21.14 6.33
N ALA A 64 2.17 -20.70 5.73
CA ALA A 64 2.61 -21.15 4.40
C ALA A 64 3.13 -22.59 4.37
N LYS A 65 3.17 -23.30 5.51
CA LYS A 65 3.50 -24.72 5.56
C LYS A 65 2.36 -25.61 5.07
N ASP A 66 1.13 -25.15 5.18
CA ASP A 66 -0.09 -25.95 4.93
C ASP A 66 -0.58 -25.86 3.47
N GLU A 67 0.34 -25.64 2.50
CA GLU A 67 0.12 -25.47 1.05
C GLU A 67 -0.78 -24.30 0.59
N GLY A 68 -1.53 -23.68 1.49
CA GLY A 68 -2.39 -22.54 1.20
C GLY A 68 -1.59 -21.32 0.73
N LYS A 69 -1.97 -20.75 -0.42
CA LYS A 69 -1.36 -19.51 -0.96
C LYS A 69 -2.07 -18.22 -0.54
N ILE A 70 -3.23 -18.37 0.08
CA ILE A 70 -4.14 -17.30 0.47
C ILE A 70 -4.56 -17.46 1.94
N PHE A 71 -4.94 -16.37 2.57
CA PHE A 71 -5.59 -16.37 3.88
C PHE A 71 -6.89 -15.58 3.83
N GLY A 72 -7.89 -16.03 4.59
CA GLY A 72 -9.19 -15.37 4.68
C GLY A 72 -9.17 -14.24 5.70
N VAL A 73 -9.83 -13.13 5.39
CA VAL A 73 -10.04 -11.99 6.28
C VAL A 73 -11.54 -11.76 6.42
N LYS A 74 -12.02 -11.77 7.67
CA LYS A 74 -13.43 -11.50 7.99
C LYS A 74 -13.66 -10.03 8.31
N TYR A 75 -14.69 -9.46 7.71
CA TYR A 75 -15.22 -8.16 8.10
C TYR A 75 -16.66 -8.28 8.61
N ARG A 76 -17.05 -7.31 9.43
CA ARG A 76 -18.35 -7.21 10.05
C ARG A 76 -19.15 -6.10 9.40
N ASP A 77 -20.44 -6.08 9.68
CA ASP A 77 -21.33 -5.04 9.16
C ASP A 77 -20.80 -3.63 9.47
N HIS A 78 -20.37 -3.34 10.70
CA HIS A 78 -19.87 -2.01 11.07
C HIS A 78 -18.51 -1.62 10.44
N ASP A 79 -17.83 -2.53 9.74
CA ASP A 79 -16.60 -2.20 9.02
C ASP A 79 -16.90 -1.42 7.73
N PHE A 80 -17.99 -1.77 7.02
CA PHE A 80 -18.37 -1.16 5.72
C PHE A 80 -19.86 -0.84 5.55
N PHE A 81 -20.70 -1.11 6.54
CA PHE A 81 -22.17 -0.98 6.55
C PHE A 81 -22.87 -1.75 5.43
N ARG A 82 -22.46 -3.00 5.18
CA ARG A 82 -22.93 -3.85 4.08
C ARG A 82 -23.15 -5.32 4.43
N GLY A 83 -23.21 -5.66 5.71
CA GLY A 83 -23.25 -7.01 6.22
C GLY A 83 -21.89 -7.58 6.58
N GLU A 84 -21.89 -8.81 7.09
CA GLU A 84 -20.67 -9.57 7.41
C GLU A 84 -20.30 -10.47 6.23
N ASP A 85 -19.01 -10.56 5.92
CA ASP A 85 -18.49 -11.40 4.84
C ASP A 85 -16.98 -11.65 5.04
N ASP A 86 -16.38 -12.41 4.14
CA ASP A 86 -14.93 -12.63 4.08
C ASP A 86 -14.34 -12.41 2.69
N PHE A 87 -13.05 -12.07 2.66
CA PHE A 87 -12.28 -11.99 1.42
C PHE A 87 -10.93 -12.68 1.55
N TRP A 88 -10.43 -13.18 0.42
CA TRP A 88 -9.18 -13.93 0.35
C TRP A 88 -8.02 -13.04 -0.07
N VAL A 89 -6.87 -13.20 0.59
CA VAL A 89 -5.67 -12.41 0.36
C VAL A 89 -4.49 -13.31 0.05
N TYR A 90 -3.82 -13.07 -1.07
CA TYR A 90 -2.59 -13.76 -1.42
C TYR A 90 -1.45 -13.40 -0.48
N PHE A 91 -0.67 -14.39 -0.04
CA PHE A 91 0.54 -14.13 0.74
C PHE A 91 1.56 -13.26 0.00
N GLN A 92 1.56 -13.29 -1.33
CA GLN A 92 2.36 -12.39 -2.16
C GLN A 92 2.07 -10.90 -1.86
N ASN A 93 0.82 -10.56 -1.54
CA ASN A 93 0.48 -9.17 -1.22
C ASN A 93 1.12 -8.71 0.10
N LEU A 94 1.41 -9.62 1.04
CA LEU A 94 2.19 -9.30 2.23
C LEU A 94 3.65 -9.04 1.87
N TYR A 95 4.23 -9.83 0.97
CA TYR A 95 5.59 -9.62 0.49
C TYR A 95 5.79 -8.20 -0.06
N HIS A 96 4.81 -7.67 -0.83
CA HIS A 96 4.87 -6.29 -1.34
C HIS A 96 4.98 -5.23 -0.23
N ILE A 97 4.46 -5.48 0.98
CA ILE A 97 4.60 -4.56 2.13
C ILE A 97 6.07 -4.47 2.59
N TYR A 98 6.78 -5.60 2.67
CA TYR A 98 8.17 -5.64 3.14
C TYR A 98 9.12 -4.93 2.17
N HIS A 99 8.80 -4.99 0.87
CA HIS A 99 9.61 -4.39 -0.20
C HIS A 99 9.13 -3.02 -0.64
N ARG A 100 8.14 -2.43 0.06
CA ARG A 100 7.54 -1.12 -0.26
C ARG A 100 7.09 -1.01 -1.72
N GLN A 101 6.53 -2.10 -2.24
CA GLN A 101 5.98 -2.19 -3.59
C GLN A 101 4.51 -1.74 -3.59
N ALA A 102 3.89 -1.75 -4.78
CA ALA A 102 2.49 -1.40 -4.94
C ALA A 102 1.59 -2.24 -4.02
N LEU A 103 0.77 -1.56 -3.23
CA LEU A 103 -0.18 -2.20 -2.33
C LEU A 103 -1.40 -2.67 -3.12
N ASP A 104 -1.78 -3.92 -2.90
CA ASP A 104 -3.01 -4.49 -3.43
C ASP A 104 -4.24 -3.94 -2.67
N ALA A 105 -5.38 -3.86 -3.36
CA ALA A 105 -6.66 -3.42 -2.78
C ALA A 105 -7.02 -4.19 -1.50
N SER A 106 -6.67 -5.48 -1.43
CA SER A 106 -6.92 -6.32 -0.26
C SER A 106 -6.13 -5.87 0.97
N ILE A 107 -4.92 -5.34 0.79
CA ILE A 107 -4.08 -4.86 1.90
C ILE A 107 -4.60 -3.54 2.43
N ILE A 108 -5.03 -2.64 1.54
CA ILE A 108 -5.66 -1.37 1.94
C ILE A 108 -6.97 -1.65 2.69
N THR A 109 -7.76 -2.61 2.21
CA THR A 109 -8.99 -3.04 2.89
C THR A 109 -8.72 -3.54 4.31
N ILE A 110 -7.67 -4.36 4.52
CA ILE A 110 -7.25 -4.78 5.87
C ILE A 110 -6.90 -3.56 6.74
N TRP A 111 -6.16 -2.60 6.21
CA TRP A 111 -5.77 -1.40 6.95
C TRP A 111 -6.98 -0.59 7.40
N GLU A 112 -7.97 -0.37 6.53
CA GLU A 112 -9.21 0.33 6.86
C GLU A 112 -9.98 -0.37 7.98
N ILE A 113 -10.15 -1.69 7.89
CA ILE A 113 -10.82 -2.49 8.93
C ILE A 113 -10.09 -2.32 10.28
N GLN A 114 -8.78 -2.50 10.29
CA GLN A 114 -7.98 -2.40 11.50
C GLN A 114 -8.02 -0.98 12.09
N ARG A 115 -8.04 0.04 11.22
CA ARG A 115 -8.10 1.45 11.61
C ARG A 115 -9.47 1.79 12.21
N SER A 116 -10.55 1.39 11.53
CA SER A 116 -11.94 1.58 11.97
C SER A 116 -12.16 0.95 13.35
N ARG A 117 -11.78 -0.32 13.51
CA ARG A 117 -11.93 -1.07 14.77
C ARG A 117 -11.10 -0.48 15.92
N LYS A 118 -9.88 0.00 15.65
CA LYS A 118 -9.02 0.58 16.70
C LYS A 118 -9.58 1.90 17.23
N HIS A 119 -10.20 2.70 16.39
CA HIS A 119 -10.63 4.05 16.75
C HIS A 119 -12.13 4.22 16.98
N GLY A 120 -12.93 3.18 16.73
CA GLY A 120 -14.37 3.21 16.97
C GLY A 120 -15.07 4.28 16.13
N TRP A 121 -14.58 4.56 14.92
CA TRP A 121 -15.04 5.64 14.05
C TRP A 121 -16.45 5.47 13.50
N HIS A 122 -17.15 4.41 13.90
CA HIS A 122 -18.45 3.96 13.42
C HIS A 122 -19.58 5.02 13.41
N HIS A 123 -19.40 6.18 14.07
CA HIS A 123 -20.40 7.24 14.12
C HIS A 123 -20.02 8.51 13.34
N GLN A 124 -18.77 8.69 12.92
CA GLN A 124 -18.29 9.94 12.28
C GLN A 124 -17.60 9.72 10.94
N ILE A 125 -16.97 8.56 10.72
CA ILE A 125 -16.23 8.27 9.49
C ILE A 125 -16.62 6.87 9.03
N GLY A 126 -17.11 6.78 7.78
CA GLY A 126 -17.32 5.52 7.08
C GLY A 126 -16.25 5.31 6.02
N PHE A 127 -15.87 4.05 5.79
CA PHE A 127 -14.99 3.65 4.70
C PHE A 127 -15.77 2.90 3.64
N MET A 128 -15.41 3.09 2.36
CA MET A 128 -15.88 2.25 1.26
C MET A 128 -14.79 1.26 0.91
N SER A 129 -15.12 -0.04 0.91
CA SER A 129 -14.14 -1.08 0.61
C SER A 129 -13.45 -0.87 -0.76
N PRO A 130 -12.12 -0.77 -0.81
CA PRO A 130 -11.36 -0.67 -2.07
C PRO A 130 -11.62 -1.84 -3.01
N LEU A 131 -11.89 -3.04 -2.49
CA LEU A 131 -12.23 -4.21 -3.30
C LEU A 131 -13.54 -4.02 -4.06
N LEU A 132 -14.49 -3.29 -3.48
CA LEU A 132 -15.78 -2.99 -4.10
C LEU A 132 -15.67 -1.81 -5.07
N VAL A 133 -15.04 -0.72 -4.63
CA VAL A 133 -14.85 0.48 -5.47
C VAL A 133 -14.06 0.15 -6.73
N ASN A 134 -13.03 -0.70 -6.61
CA ASN A 134 -12.17 -1.07 -7.74
C ASN A 134 -12.58 -2.38 -8.43
N GLN A 135 -13.77 -2.93 -8.17
CA GLN A 135 -14.16 -4.25 -8.66
C GLN A 135 -13.99 -4.40 -10.18
N LYS A 136 -14.36 -3.37 -10.95
CA LYS A 136 -14.18 -3.36 -12.41
C LYS A 136 -12.70 -3.43 -12.81
N LEU A 137 -11.84 -2.63 -12.17
CA LEU A 137 -10.39 -2.63 -12.42
C LEU A 137 -9.73 -3.95 -12.01
N ILE A 138 -10.19 -4.56 -10.91
CA ILE A 138 -9.71 -5.86 -10.43
C ILE A 138 -10.08 -6.96 -11.45
N ASN A 139 -11.25 -6.88 -12.06
CA ASN A 139 -11.75 -7.88 -13.01
C ASN A 139 -11.17 -7.75 -14.43
N GLU A 140 -10.76 -6.55 -14.85
CA GLU A 140 -10.33 -6.24 -16.22
C GLU A 140 -8.84 -6.49 -16.51
N SER A 141 -8.12 -7.23 -15.66
CA SER A 141 -6.69 -7.55 -15.78
C SER A 141 -5.74 -6.36 -15.51
N TYR A 142 -4.63 -6.71 -14.86
CA TYR A 142 -3.54 -5.87 -14.38
C TYR A 142 -3.14 -4.74 -15.33
N LYS A 143 -3.28 -3.48 -14.89
CA LYS A 143 -2.57 -2.34 -15.48
C LYS A 143 -1.13 -2.35 -14.97
N GLU A 144 -0.18 -2.01 -15.85
CA GLU A 144 1.26 -2.00 -15.56
C GLU A 144 1.66 -0.98 -14.48
N THR A 145 0.79 -0.01 -14.18
CA THR A 145 1.03 1.03 -13.17
C THR A 145 -0.13 1.13 -12.19
N TYR A 146 0.20 1.10 -10.90
CA TYR A 146 -0.73 1.34 -9.80
C TYR A 146 -0.58 2.76 -9.31
N HIS A 147 -1.69 3.47 -9.17
CA HIS A 147 -1.74 4.75 -8.50
C HIS A 147 -2.97 4.81 -7.59
N TRP A 148 -2.73 5.11 -6.32
CA TRP A 148 -3.78 5.22 -5.31
C TRP A 148 -4.12 6.68 -5.08
N ILE A 149 -5.41 7.00 -5.22
CA ILE A 149 -5.98 8.30 -4.85
C ILE A 149 -6.89 8.11 -3.64
N LEU A 150 -6.93 9.10 -2.75
CA LEU A 150 -7.85 9.11 -1.62
C LEU A 150 -8.94 10.15 -1.89
N LEU A 151 -10.19 9.68 -1.83
CA LEU A 151 -11.39 10.51 -1.93
C LEU A 151 -12.02 10.64 -0.55
N ILE A 152 -12.31 11.86 -0.12
CA ILE A 152 -13.03 12.13 1.13
C ILE A 152 -14.31 12.87 0.77
N LEU A 153 -15.44 12.23 1.05
CA LEU A 153 -16.76 12.83 0.89
C LEU A 153 -17.27 13.31 2.26
N SER A 154 -17.42 14.63 2.41
CA SER A 154 -18.10 15.21 3.56
C SER A 154 -19.60 15.16 3.33
N ILE A 155 -20.29 14.24 4.01
CA ILE A 155 -21.75 14.10 3.89
C ILE A 155 -22.47 15.37 4.36
N GLU A 156 -21.97 16.03 5.40
CA GLU A 156 -22.57 17.25 5.95
C GLU A 156 -22.54 18.43 4.97
N THR A 157 -21.46 18.56 4.19
CA THR A 157 -21.27 19.70 3.29
C THR A 157 -21.47 19.37 1.81
N GLY A 158 -21.57 18.08 1.46
CA GLY A 158 -21.58 17.61 0.08
C GLY A 158 -20.23 17.77 -0.64
N ASN A 159 -19.18 18.19 0.06
CA ASN A 159 -17.88 18.44 -0.57
C ASN A 159 -17.09 17.15 -0.78
N LEU A 160 -16.55 17.01 -1.99
CA LEU A 160 -15.56 15.99 -2.32
C LEU A 160 -14.15 16.60 -2.27
N ILE A 161 -13.28 15.99 -1.46
CA ILE A 161 -11.86 16.34 -1.38
C ILE A 161 -11.06 15.20 -1.99
N VAL A 162 -10.13 15.55 -2.88
CA VAL A 162 -9.27 14.61 -3.61
C VAL A 162 -7.83 14.78 -3.18
N PHE A 163 -7.20 13.69 -2.74
CA PHE A 163 -5.77 13.62 -2.49
C PHE A 163 -5.11 12.71 -3.53
N ASP A 164 -4.27 13.33 -4.37
CA ASP A 164 -3.47 12.66 -5.38
C ASP A 164 -1.98 13.00 -5.16
N SER A 165 -1.19 12.00 -4.77
CA SER A 165 0.25 12.15 -4.51
C SER A 165 1.08 12.38 -5.78
N MET A 166 0.61 11.91 -6.94
CA MET A 166 1.23 12.16 -8.24
C MET A 166 0.84 13.52 -8.81
N ARG A 167 -0.13 14.21 -8.19
CA ARG A 167 -0.62 15.53 -8.61
C ARG A 167 -1.07 15.53 -10.07
N ASN A 168 -1.73 14.46 -10.51
CA ASN A 168 -2.25 14.40 -11.87
C ASN A 168 -3.27 15.54 -12.09
N PRO A 169 -3.40 16.02 -13.32
CA PRO A 169 -4.44 17.00 -13.63
C PRO A 169 -5.83 16.40 -13.40
N TYR A 170 -6.79 17.25 -13.03
CA TYR A 170 -8.18 16.85 -12.76
C TYR A 170 -8.81 16.03 -13.90
N SER A 171 -8.45 16.34 -15.15
CA SER A 171 -8.89 15.58 -16.35
C SER A 171 -8.53 14.10 -16.32
N ALA A 172 -7.45 13.70 -15.64
CA ALA A 172 -7.03 12.30 -15.54
C ALA A 172 -7.96 11.46 -14.67
N ILE A 173 -8.64 12.09 -13.71
CA ILE A 173 -9.50 11.43 -12.70
C ILE A 173 -10.96 11.88 -12.79
N GLN A 174 -11.30 12.74 -13.75
CA GLN A 174 -12.63 13.26 -14.01
C GLN A 174 -13.71 12.17 -14.05
N HIS A 175 -13.44 11.08 -14.77
CA HIS A 175 -14.37 9.96 -14.95
C HIS A 175 -14.72 9.23 -13.63
N ILE A 176 -13.89 9.38 -12.59
CA ILE A 176 -14.11 8.85 -11.24
C ILE A 176 -14.89 9.87 -10.40
N ILE A 177 -14.60 11.15 -10.57
CA ILE A 177 -15.13 12.25 -9.74
C ILE A 177 -16.53 12.68 -10.16
N ASP A 178 -16.81 12.77 -11.46
CA ASP A 178 -18.09 13.28 -11.97
C ASP A 178 -19.34 12.55 -11.47
N PRO A 179 -19.32 11.20 -11.33
CA PRO A 179 -20.44 10.49 -10.74
C PRO A 179 -20.71 10.85 -9.28
N LEU A 180 -19.71 11.36 -8.54
CA LEU A 180 -19.78 11.66 -7.11
C LEU A 180 -20.19 13.12 -6.81
N ASN A 181 -20.12 14.02 -7.79
CA ASN A 181 -20.47 15.43 -7.66
C ASN A 181 -21.94 15.75 -8.09
N ARG A 182 -22.79 14.74 -8.22
CA ARG A 182 -24.21 14.90 -8.62
C ARG A 182 -25.12 14.92 -7.41
#